data_AF-A0AAV7NQR6-F1
#
_entry.id   AF-A0AAV7NQR6-F1
#
_cell.length_a   1.000
_cell.length_b   1.000
_cell.length_c   1.000
_cell.angle_alpha   90.00
_cell.angle_beta   90.00
_cell.angle_gamma   90.00
#
_symmetry.space_group_name_H-M   'P 1'
#
loop_
_entity.id
_entity.type
_entity.pdbx_description
1 polymer ?
#
loop_
_entity_poly.entity_id
_entity_poly.type
_entity_poly.pdbx_seq_one_letter_code
_entity_poly.pdbx_strand_id
1 'polypeptide(L)'
;MANTDLVHMDQYKTKILNVGRKLCVDSALIAGIISQETRAGTGLVNGWGDNGNAWGLMQVDVRWHNVVGAWDSEEHLIQGTDILTYMIGEIKRKFPEWTADQQLKGGIAAYNAGPGSVTSYPNVDSGTYSQDYSNDVVARAVFYRNNGYVC
;
A
#
# COMPACT_ATOMS: atom_id res chain seq x y z
N MET A 1 4.07 2.19 14.24
CA MET A 1 5.20 2.99 13.74
C MET A 1 6.12 2.13 12.87
N ALA A 2 6.69 2.67 11.79
CA ALA A 2 7.51 1.88 10.85
C ALA A 2 8.77 1.27 11.47
N ASN A 3 9.36 1.92 12.47
CA ASN A 3 10.54 1.42 13.18
C ASN A 3 10.28 0.12 13.96
N THR A 4 9.10 -0.01 14.59
CA THR A 4 8.72 -1.25 15.29
C THR A 4 8.45 -2.38 14.31
N ASP A 5 8.02 -2.03 13.10
CA ASP A 5 7.62 -3.01 12.09
C ASP A 5 8.83 -3.51 11.30
N LEU A 6 9.95 -2.78 11.28
CA LEU A 6 11.15 -3.10 10.48
C LEU A 6 11.66 -4.53 10.72
N VAL A 7 11.69 -4.97 11.99
CA VAL A 7 12.16 -6.32 12.36
C VAL A 7 11.31 -7.41 11.72
N HIS A 8 10.00 -7.17 11.59
CA HIS A 8 9.07 -8.09 10.94
C HIS A 8 9.10 -7.93 9.41
N MET A 9 9.22 -6.69 8.93
CA MET A 9 9.27 -6.36 7.51
C MET A 9 10.46 -7.02 6.80
N ASP A 10 11.61 -7.13 7.48
CA ASP A 10 12.84 -7.68 6.88
C ASP A 10 12.70 -9.14 6.43
N GLN A 11 11.76 -9.89 6.99
CA GLN A 11 11.42 -11.24 6.54
C GLN A 11 10.87 -11.27 5.10
N TYR A 12 10.27 -10.16 4.67
CA TYR A 12 9.64 -10.00 3.35
C TYR A 12 10.47 -9.15 2.39
N LYS A 13 11.58 -8.56 2.85
CA LYS A 13 12.40 -7.60 2.10
C LYS A 13 12.75 -8.09 0.70
N THR A 14 13.22 -9.33 0.57
CA THR A 14 13.57 -9.89 -0.76
C THR A 14 12.37 -9.94 -1.70
N LYS A 15 11.19 -10.38 -1.22
CA LYS A 15 9.96 -10.41 -2.03
C LYS A 15 9.52 -9.00 -2.43
N ILE A 16 9.56 -8.07 -1.48
CA ILE A 16 9.22 -6.65 -1.71
C ILE A 16 10.14 -6.05 -2.79
N LEU A 17 11.46 -6.28 -2.69
CA LEU A 17 12.44 -5.82 -3.68
C LEU A 17 12.25 -6.48 -5.06
N ASN A 18 11.85 -7.75 -5.10
CA ASN A 18 11.51 -8.42 -6.36
C ASN A 18 10.29 -7.81 -7.02
N VAL A 19 9.20 -7.64 -6.26
CA VAL A 19 7.95 -7.06 -6.75
C VAL A 19 8.16 -5.63 -7.23
N GLY A 20 8.87 -4.81 -6.45
CA GLY A 20 9.16 -3.43 -6.81
C GLY A 20 9.93 -3.32 -8.13
N ARG A 21 10.97 -4.16 -8.32
CA ARG A 21 11.70 -4.24 -9.60
C ARG A 21 10.83 -4.74 -10.75
N LYS A 22 9.99 -5.75 -10.50
CA LYS A 22 9.13 -6.37 -11.52
C LYS A 22 8.06 -5.43 -12.05
N LEU A 23 7.47 -4.62 -11.16
CA LEU A 23 6.35 -3.73 -11.48
C LEU A 23 6.76 -2.27 -11.65
N CYS A 24 8.06 -1.95 -11.54
CA CYS A 24 8.59 -0.58 -11.55
C CYS A 24 7.93 0.32 -10.50
N VAL A 25 7.68 -0.22 -9.30
CA VAL A 25 7.12 0.49 -8.15
C VAL A 25 8.18 0.55 -7.06
N ASP A 26 8.29 1.69 -6.38
CA ASP A 26 9.24 1.84 -5.28
C ASP A 26 8.97 0.82 -4.18
N SER A 27 9.97 -0.02 -3.90
CA SER A 27 9.92 -1.04 -2.85
C SER A 27 9.66 -0.44 -1.46
N ALA A 28 10.11 0.79 -1.21
CA ALA A 28 9.83 1.49 0.04
C ALA A 28 8.34 1.84 0.18
N LEU A 29 7.65 2.14 -0.93
CA LEU A 29 6.21 2.39 -0.92
C LEU A 29 5.42 1.12 -0.61
N ILE A 30 5.80 -0.01 -1.22
CA ILE A 30 5.20 -1.32 -0.93
C ILE A 30 5.36 -1.65 0.56
N ALA A 31 6.56 -1.46 1.12
CA ALA A 31 6.81 -1.65 2.56
C ALA A 31 5.99 -0.67 3.42
N GLY A 32 5.85 0.59 3.01
CA GLY A 32 5.02 1.59 3.68
C GLY A 32 3.55 1.16 3.79
N ILE A 33 2.98 0.63 2.71
CA ILE A 33 1.61 0.08 2.68
C ILE A 33 1.50 -1.13 3.61
N ILE A 34 2.40 -2.12 3.50
CA ILE A 34 2.37 -3.31 4.36
C ILE A 34 2.43 -2.93 5.85
N SER A 35 3.27 -1.96 6.20
CA SER A 35 3.38 -1.45 7.58
C SER A 35 2.08 -0.81 8.03
N GLN A 36 1.40 -0.06 7.17
CA GLN A 36 0.14 0.57 7.51
C GLN A 36 -0.99 -0.43 7.65
N GLU A 37 -1.10 -1.35 6.69
CA GLU A 37 -2.18 -2.32 6.63
C GLU A 37 -2.10 -3.38 7.74
N THR A 38 -0.91 -3.92 7.98
CA THR A 38 -0.80 -5.17 8.76
C THR A 38 0.29 -5.15 9.80
N ARG A 39 1.03 -4.04 9.93
CA ARG A 39 2.20 -3.97 10.81
C ARG A 39 3.19 -5.10 10.47
N ALA A 40 3.40 -5.33 9.17
CA ALA A 40 4.16 -6.46 8.61
C ALA A 40 3.65 -7.83 9.08
N GLY A 41 2.33 -8.04 9.00
CA GLY A 41 1.66 -9.30 9.33
C GLY A 41 1.35 -9.52 10.82
N THR A 42 1.91 -8.73 11.74
CA THR A 42 1.66 -8.90 13.19
C THR A 42 0.23 -8.55 13.59
N GLY A 43 -0.51 -7.80 12.77
CA GLY A 43 -1.92 -7.50 12.96
C GLY A 43 -2.89 -8.54 12.38
N LEU A 44 -2.41 -9.64 11.78
CA LEU A 44 -3.24 -10.62 11.08
C LEU A 44 -3.53 -11.88 11.91
N VAL A 45 -4.65 -12.53 11.58
CA VAL A 45 -4.98 -13.88 12.05
C VAL A 45 -5.03 -14.81 10.85
N ASN A 46 -4.02 -15.66 10.69
CA ASN A 46 -3.87 -16.58 9.54
C ASN A 46 -4.00 -15.88 8.18
N GLY A 47 -3.41 -14.68 8.06
CA GLY A 47 -3.48 -13.87 6.85
C GLY A 47 -4.72 -12.98 6.71
N TRP A 48 -5.71 -13.12 7.58
CA TRP A 48 -6.94 -12.35 7.53
C TRP A 48 -6.90 -11.12 8.45
N GLY A 49 -7.45 -10.01 7.96
CA GLY A 49 -7.79 -8.82 8.72
C GLY A 49 -9.18 -8.28 8.32
N ASP A 50 -9.53 -7.07 8.77
CA ASP A 50 -10.85 -6.43 8.55
C ASP A 50 -12.05 -7.37 8.76
N ASN A 51 -12.10 -8.08 9.90
CA ASN A 51 -13.15 -9.06 10.21
C ASN A 51 -13.34 -10.14 9.14
N GLY A 52 -12.27 -10.53 8.43
CA GLY A 52 -12.29 -11.53 7.37
C GLY A 52 -12.53 -10.98 5.97
N ASN A 53 -12.59 -9.65 5.80
CA ASN A 53 -12.79 -9.03 4.48
C ASN A 53 -11.49 -8.71 3.75
N ALA A 54 -10.34 -8.77 4.42
CA ALA A 54 -9.06 -8.40 3.81
C ALA A 54 -7.99 -9.47 3.98
N TRP A 55 -7.26 -9.74 2.91
CA TRP A 55 -6.27 -10.82 2.83
C TRP A 55 -4.84 -10.30 2.71
N GLY A 56 -3.94 -10.92 3.48
CA GLY A 56 -2.50 -10.82 3.37
C GLY A 56 -1.87 -9.49 3.71
N LEU A 57 -0.56 -9.40 3.50
CA LEU A 57 0.30 -8.30 3.95
C LEU A 57 -0.15 -6.90 3.48
N MET A 58 -0.73 -6.82 2.29
CA MET A 58 -1.29 -5.60 1.70
C MET A 58 -2.82 -5.49 1.78
N GLN A 59 -3.50 -6.37 2.54
CA GLN A 59 -4.94 -6.32 2.83
C GLN A 59 -5.84 -6.16 1.59
N VAL A 60 -5.69 -7.06 0.62
CA VAL A 60 -6.56 -7.09 -0.57
C VAL A 60 -7.99 -7.43 -0.13
N ASP A 61 -8.94 -6.53 -0.43
CA ASP A 61 -10.34 -6.68 -0.06
C ASP A 61 -11.05 -7.73 -0.91
N VAL A 62 -11.49 -8.81 -0.27
CA VAL A 62 -12.10 -9.98 -0.92
C VAL A 62 -13.51 -9.73 -1.45
N ARG A 63 -14.14 -8.62 -1.04
CA ARG A 63 -15.45 -8.19 -1.56
C ARG A 63 -15.34 -7.64 -2.98
N TRP A 64 -14.14 -7.18 -3.37
CA TRP A 64 -13.87 -6.55 -4.67
C TRP A 64 -12.91 -7.35 -5.55
N HIS A 65 -12.11 -8.24 -4.95
CA HIS A 65 -11.06 -8.97 -5.64
C HIS A 65 -11.05 -10.46 -5.28
N ASN A 66 -10.77 -11.31 -6.27
CA ASN A 66 -10.37 -12.70 -6.00
C ASN A 66 -8.92 -12.72 -5.55
N VAL A 67 -8.65 -13.18 -4.33
CA VAL A 67 -7.29 -13.21 -3.76
C VAL A 67 -6.42 -14.26 -4.44
N VAL A 68 -5.13 -13.96 -4.62
CA VAL A 68 -4.15 -14.88 -5.20
C VAL A 68 -2.96 -15.10 -4.26
N GLY A 69 -2.43 -16.32 -4.28
CA GLY A 69 -1.26 -16.70 -3.49
C GLY A 69 -1.53 -16.83 -1.98
N ALA A 70 -0.47 -17.18 -1.25
CA ALA A 70 -0.50 -17.15 0.21
C ALA A 70 -0.43 -15.70 0.72
N TRP A 71 -0.92 -15.45 1.93
CA TRP A 71 -1.07 -14.13 2.54
C TRP A 71 0.23 -13.29 2.59
N ASP A 72 1.40 -13.94 2.53
CA ASP A 72 2.74 -13.35 2.56
C ASP A 72 3.61 -13.71 1.33
N SER A 73 2.97 -14.22 0.27
CA SER A 73 3.62 -14.68 -0.96
C SER A 73 3.99 -13.51 -1.90
N GLU A 74 4.88 -13.78 -2.86
CA GLU A 74 5.23 -12.79 -3.88
C GLU A 74 4.03 -12.52 -4.81
N GLU A 75 3.22 -13.53 -5.10
CA GLU A 75 1.97 -13.42 -5.86
C GLU A 75 0.99 -12.46 -5.19
N HIS A 76 0.85 -12.52 -3.86
CA HIS A 76 0.02 -11.59 -3.10
C HIS A 76 0.54 -10.14 -3.18
N LEU A 77 1.85 -9.95 -3.04
CA LEU A 77 2.46 -8.62 -3.15
C LEU A 77 2.33 -8.03 -4.55
N ILE A 78 2.44 -8.87 -5.59
CA ILE A 78 2.15 -8.47 -6.98
C ILE A 78 0.71 -7.99 -7.09
N GLN A 79 -0.26 -8.76 -6.60
CA GLN A 79 -1.68 -8.39 -6.65
C GLN A 79 -1.95 -7.05 -5.96
N GLY A 80 -1.49 -6.88 -4.72
CA GLY A 80 -1.67 -5.62 -3.99
C GLY A 80 -1.03 -4.42 -4.70
N THR A 81 0.15 -4.63 -5.30
CA THR A 81 0.86 -3.58 -6.04
C THR A 81 0.20 -3.24 -7.38
N ASP A 82 -0.39 -4.22 -8.06
CA ASP A 82 -1.17 -3.98 -9.29
C ASP A 82 -2.44 -3.18 -8.98
N ILE A 83 -3.13 -3.48 -7.87
CA ILE A 83 -4.28 -2.70 -7.39
C ILE A 83 -3.84 -1.26 -7.09
N LEU A 84 -2.73 -1.05 -6.37
CA LEU A 84 -2.18 0.28 -6.14
C LEU A 84 -1.91 1.03 -7.45
N THR A 85 -1.28 0.37 -8.42
CA THR A 85 -0.96 0.97 -9.73
C THR A 85 -2.24 1.36 -10.48
N TYR A 86 -3.27 0.52 -10.41
CA TYR A 86 -4.60 0.84 -10.94
C TYR A 86 -5.21 2.08 -10.27
N MET A 87 -5.14 2.18 -8.93
CA MET A 87 -5.65 3.35 -8.20
C MET A 87 -4.92 4.63 -8.55
N ILE A 88 -3.59 4.57 -8.71
CA ILE A 88 -2.78 5.70 -9.20
C ILE A 88 -3.24 6.10 -10.61
N GLY A 89 -3.50 5.14 -11.50
CA GLY A 89 -4.02 5.39 -12.84
C GLY A 89 -5.38 6.10 -12.83
N GLU A 90 -6.29 5.68 -11.96
CA GLU A 90 -7.60 6.32 -11.80
C GLU A 90 -7.48 7.75 -11.29
N ILE A 91 -6.57 8.01 -10.35
CA ILE A 91 -6.32 9.37 -9.84
C ILE A 91 -5.66 10.26 -10.90
N LYS A 92 -4.72 9.74 -11.69
CA LYS A 92 -4.15 10.45 -12.85
C LYS A 92 -5.22 10.88 -13.84
N ARG A 93 -6.17 9.99 -14.15
CA ARG A 93 -7.30 10.28 -15.04
C ARG A 93 -8.27 11.29 -14.43
N LYS A 94 -8.53 11.20 -13.12
CA LYS A 94 -9.45 12.09 -12.40
C LYS A 94 -8.88 13.50 -12.22
N PHE A 95 -7.56 13.62 -12.02
CA PHE A 95 -6.87 14.87 -11.75
C PHE A 95 -5.62 15.03 -12.65
N PRO A 96 -5.79 15.27 -13.96
CA PRO A 96 -4.68 15.38 -14.90
C PRO A 96 -3.77 16.58 -14.61
N GLU A 97 -4.29 17.64 -13.97
CA GLU A 97 -3.55 18.85 -13.61
C GLU A 97 -2.69 18.71 -12.34
N TRP A 98 -2.83 17.60 -11.59
CA TRP A 98 -2.01 17.35 -10.41
C TRP A 98 -0.58 16.96 -10.82
N THR A 99 0.39 17.33 -9.99
CA THR A 99 1.76 16.83 -10.17
C THR A 99 1.81 15.31 -9.98
N ALA A 100 2.87 14.66 -10.49
CA ALA A 100 3.05 13.22 -10.32
C ALA A 100 3.04 12.80 -8.84
N ASP A 101 3.63 13.59 -7.95
CA ASP A 101 3.64 13.33 -6.50
C ASP A 101 2.25 13.47 -5.88
N GLN A 102 1.47 14.46 -6.31
CA GLN A 102 0.08 14.62 -5.87
C GLN A 102 -0.78 13.44 -6.35
N GLN A 103 -0.60 12.99 -7.59
CA GLN A 103 -1.29 11.84 -8.17
C GLN A 103 -0.89 10.54 -7.45
N LEU A 104 0.39 10.37 -7.14
CA LEU A 104 0.88 9.23 -6.34
C LEU A 104 0.20 9.21 -4.97
N LYS A 105 0.22 10.33 -4.25
CA LYS A 105 -0.40 10.45 -2.93
C LYS A 105 -1.91 10.19 -2.97
N GLY A 106 -2.61 10.74 -3.98
CA GLY A 106 -4.02 10.43 -4.20
C GLY A 106 -4.28 8.97 -4.52
N GLY A 107 -3.40 8.32 -5.30
CA GLY A 107 -3.50 6.88 -5.58
C GLY A 107 -3.36 6.02 -4.33
N ILE A 108 -2.47 6.40 -3.42
CA ILE A 108 -2.32 5.75 -2.10
C ILE A 108 -3.60 5.94 -1.25
N ALA A 109 -4.18 7.14 -1.22
CA ALA A 109 -5.45 7.36 -0.51
C ALA A 109 -6.60 6.54 -1.14
N ALA A 110 -6.64 6.49 -2.47
CA ALA A 110 -7.62 5.69 -3.21
C ALA A 110 -7.44 4.18 -3.03
N TYR A 111 -6.24 3.69 -2.69
CA TYR A 111 -6.04 2.29 -2.31
C TYR A 111 -6.87 1.91 -1.07
N ASN A 112 -6.96 2.82 -0.09
CA ASN A 112 -7.73 2.60 1.14
C ASN A 112 -9.23 2.86 0.97
N ALA A 113 -9.61 3.94 0.27
CA ALA A 113 -10.99 4.45 0.28
C ALA A 113 -11.63 4.55 -1.11
N GLY A 114 -10.98 4.00 -2.13
CA GLY A 114 -11.40 4.09 -3.53
C GLY A 114 -11.20 5.48 -4.14
N PRO A 115 -11.10 5.59 -5.48
CA PRO A 115 -10.83 6.85 -6.16
C PRO A 115 -11.98 7.87 -6.03
N GLY A 116 -13.19 7.42 -5.68
CA GLY A 116 -14.35 8.27 -5.43
C GLY A 116 -14.17 9.22 -4.24
N SER A 117 -13.51 8.75 -3.18
CA SER A 117 -13.30 9.51 -1.93
C SER A 117 -12.31 10.66 -2.06
N VAL A 118 -11.38 10.58 -3.03
CA VAL A 118 -10.37 11.63 -3.27
C VAL A 118 -11.01 12.78 -4.05
N THR A 119 -11.34 13.89 -3.39
CA THR A 119 -12.03 15.03 -4.03
C THR A 119 -11.12 16.22 -4.35
N SER A 120 -10.07 16.44 -3.56
CA SER A 120 -9.10 17.52 -3.74
C SER A 120 -7.78 17.18 -3.06
N TYR A 121 -6.67 17.81 -3.47
CA TYR A 121 -5.36 17.53 -2.87
C TYR A 121 -5.26 17.95 -1.39
N PRO A 122 -5.77 19.12 -0.96
CA PRO A 122 -5.75 19.50 0.46
C PRO A 122 -6.51 18.52 1.37
N ASN A 123 -7.54 17.86 0.83
CA ASN A 123 -8.40 16.93 1.57
C ASN A 123 -8.22 15.48 1.08
N VAL A 124 -7.03 15.14 0.57
CA VAL A 124 -6.77 13.85 -0.11
C VAL A 124 -7.10 12.64 0.77
N ASP A 125 -6.88 12.73 2.09
CA ASP A 125 -7.15 11.67 3.06
C ASP A 125 -8.50 11.83 3.79
N SER A 126 -9.30 12.86 3.49
CA SER A 126 -10.53 13.14 4.28
C SER A 126 -11.54 11.98 4.32
N GLY A 127 -11.51 11.10 3.31
CA GLY A 127 -12.33 9.89 3.25
C GLY A 127 -11.62 8.59 3.64
N THR A 128 -10.33 8.62 3.98
CA THR A 128 -9.57 7.42 4.36
C THR A 128 -9.80 7.05 5.82
N TYR A 129 -9.49 5.82 6.19
CA TYR A 129 -9.38 5.43 7.59
C TYR A 129 -8.41 6.36 8.32
N SER A 130 -8.78 6.79 9.54
CA SER A 130 -8.05 7.76 10.37
C SER A 130 -7.77 9.15 9.75
N GLN A 131 -8.27 9.41 8.54
CA GLN A 131 -8.07 10.67 7.80
C GLN A 131 -6.61 11.06 7.52
N ASP A 132 -5.70 10.08 7.53
CA ASP A 132 -4.26 10.31 7.35
C ASP A 132 -3.54 9.21 6.53
N TYR A 133 -4.28 8.32 5.87
CA TYR A 133 -3.72 7.09 5.31
C TYR A 133 -2.55 7.33 4.35
N SER A 134 -2.73 8.19 3.33
CA SER A 134 -1.64 8.46 2.38
C SER A 134 -0.49 9.25 3.00
N ASN A 135 -0.78 10.17 3.91
CA ASN A 135 0.24 10.88 4.67
C ASN A 135 1.13 9.93 5.49
N ASP A 136 0.51 9.00 6.23
CA ASP A 136 1.21 8.03 7.06
C ASP A 136 2.02 7.06 6.19
N VAL A 137 1.42 6.49 5.12
CA VAL A 137 2.14 5.60 4.19
C VAL A 137 3.37 6.28 3.57
N VAL A 138 3.26 7.54 3.13
CA VAL A 138 4.40 8.29 2.57
C VAL A 138 5.50 8.48 3.62
N ALA A 139 5.15 8.83 4.86
CA ALA A 139 6.11 8.98 5.95
C ALA A 139 6.84 7.65 6.25
N ARG A 140 6.10 6.53 6.26
CA ARG A 140 6.67 5.19 6.45
C ARG A 140 7.55 4.77 5.28
N ALA A 141 7.17 5.09 4.04
CA ALA A 141 7.98 4.81 2.86
C ALA A 141 9.33 5.54 2.91
N VAL A 142 9.36 6.81 3.33
CA VAL A 142 10.63 7.53 3.55
C VAL A 142 11.52 6.80 4.56
N PHE A 143 10.94 6.30 5.66
CA PHE A 143 11.67 5.50 6.64
C PHE A 143 12.24 4.21 6.01
N TYR A 144 11.44 3.43 5.27
CA TYR A 144 11.92 2.19 4.65
C TYR A 144 12.98 2.42 3.59
N ARG A 145 12.87 3.50 2.81
CA ARG A 145 13.91 3.89 1.84
C ARG A 145 15.26 4.09 2.54
N ASN A 146 15.27 4.77 3.68
CA ASN A 146 16.47 4.98 4.49
C ASN A 146 17.00 3.70 5.17
N ASN A 147 16.22 2.61 5.16
CA ASN A 147 16.58 1.30 5.72
C ASN A 147 16.79 0.22 4.65
N GLY A 148 17.13 0.64 3.43
CA GLY A 148 17.58 -0.25 2.35
C GLY A 148 16.44 -0.95 1.60
N TYR A 149 15.23 -0.40 1.63
CA TYR A 149 14.16 -0.77 0.69
C TYR A 149 14.29 0.10 -0.57
N VAL A 150 15.38 -0.09 -1.29
CA VAL A 150 15.70 0.62 -2.53
C VAL A 150 15.84 -0.41 -3.64
N CYS A 151 15.22 -0.14 -4.78
CA CYS A 151 15.22 -0.98 -5.97
C CYS A 151 15.87 -0.25 -7.14
#